data_AF-A0A5C5SPI8-F1
#
_entry.id   AF-A0A5C5SPI8-F1
#
_cell.length_a   1.000
_cell.length_b   1.000
_cell.length_c   1.000
_cell.angle_alpha   90.00
_cell.angle_beta   90.00
_cell.angle_gamma   90.00
#
_symmetry.space_group_name_H-M   'P 1'
#
loop_
_entity.id
_entity.type
_entity.pdbx_description
1 polymer ?
#
loop_
_entity_poly.entity_id
_entity_poly.type
_entity_poly.pdbx_seq_one_letter_code
_entity_poly.pdbx_strand_id
1 'polypeptide(L)'
;MTRRALLRWVVISILVYVAYGALLTWFKFVDRFDELYVLLKDGAIFVSAVPAAWLTACFQRRTSFLEQLRDLWSQLVDAVQEAVQYTHLEAPTQAQYATVMKKLSVVIDEFRSVFRNLDEARDAPDSGYFPFESIRAIYHLIGDLGYGATFKADRAAATRQDVIQLWRRLRQPLLREFDRQKPSRTDIVTA
;
A
#
# COMPACT_ATOMS: atom_id res chain seq x y z
N MET A 1 3.55 -2.18 7.19
CA MET A 1 3.97 -3.54 7.61
C MET A 1 3.37 -4.56 6.65
N THR A 2 4.17 -5.43 6.04
CA THR A 2 3.66 -6.40 5.04
C THR A 2 2.87 -7.53 5.71
N ARG A 3 1.95 -8.16 4.98
CA ARG A 3 1.19 -9.33 5.47
C ARG A 3 2.11 -10.46 5.93
N ARG A 4 3.20 -10.71 5.20
CA ARG A 4 4.22 -11.70 5.59
C ARG A 4 4.89 -11.35 6.91
N ALA A 5 5.13 -10.07 7.19
CA ALA A 5 5.64 -9.63 8.49
C ALA A 5 4.61 -9.84 9.61
N LEU A 6 3.33 -9.52 9.38
CA LEU A 6 2.26 -9.77 10.36
C LEU A 6 2.15 -11.25 10.71
N LEU A 7 2.13 -12.12 9.70
CA LEU A 7 2.01 -13.56 9.90
C LEU A 7 3.20 -14.12 10.68
N ARG A 8 4.42 -13.65 10.40
CA ARG A 8 5.61 -14.00 11.20
C ARG A 8 5.45 -13.61 12.66
N TRP A 9 4.97 -12.40 12.95
CA TRP A 9 4.75 -11.97 14.33
C TRP A 9 3.65 -12.76 15.04
N VAL A 10 2.56 -13.11 14.34
CA VAL A 10 1.52 -14.00 14.88
C VAL A 10 2.10 -15.36 15.23
N VAL A 11 2.89 -15.97 14.34
CA VAL A 11 3.53 -17.27 14.59
C VAL A 11 4.50 -17.17 15.77
N ILE A 12 5.32 -16.12 15.84
CA ILE A 12 6.25 -15.91 16.97
C ILE A 12 5.47 -15.80 18.28
N SER A 13 4.39 -15.02 18.34
CA SER A 13 3.59 -14.90 19.56
C SER A 13 2.95 -16.24 19.98
N ILE A 14 2.48 -17.04 19.03
CA ILE A 14 1.97 -18.40 19.32
C ILE A 14 3.08 -19.27 19.89
N LEU A 15 4.28 -19.25 19.29
CA LEU A 15 5.43 -20.02 19.77
C LEU A 15 5.85 -19.61 21.18
N VAL A 16 5.80 -18.31 21.51
CA VAL A 16 6.06 -17.82 22.88
C VAL A 16 5.08 -18.42 23.88
N TYR A 17 3.78 -18.46 23.56
CA TYR A 17 2.77 -19.06 24.45
C TYR A 17 2.95 -20.58 24.60
N VAL A 18 3.25 -21.28 23.50
CA VAL A 18 3.51 -22.72 23.54
C VAL A 18 4.77 -23.03 24.36
N ALA A 19 5.86 -22.30 24.13
CA ALA A 19 7.11 -22.47 24.88
C ALA A 19 6.92 -22.17 26.36
N TYR A 20 6.17 -21.12 26.70
CA TYR A 20 5.86 -20.77 28.08
C TYR A 20 5.02 -21.84 28.78
N GLY A 21 4.00 -22.37 28.12
CA GLY A 21 3.20 -23.49 28.63
C GLY A 21 4.04 -24.74 28.86
N ALA A 22 4.89 -25.10 27.89
CA ALA A 22 5.81 -26.23 28.01
C ALA A 22 6.79 -26.06 29.18
N LEU A 23 7.35 -24.85 29.35
CA LEU A 23 8.24 -24.51 30.45
C LEU A 23 7.56 -24.68 31.82
N LEU A 24 6.32 -24.19 31.97
CA LEU A 24 5.55 -24.37 33.20
C LEU A 24 5.28 -25.85 33.49
N THR A 25 4.94 -26.64 32.46
CA THR A 25 4.74 -28.10 32.63
C THR A 25 6.02 -28.82 33.02
N TRP A 26 7.17 -28.40 32.47
CA TRP A 26 8.47 -28.97 32.79
C TRP A 26 8.88 -28.67 34.24
N PHE A 27 8.77 -27.41 34.67
CA PHE A 27 9.09 -27.04 36.06
C PHE A 27 8.18 -27.75 37.07
N LYS A 28 6.90 -27.96 36.76
CA LYS A 28 6.00 -28.74 37.62
C LYS A 28 6.42 -30.21 37.74
N PHE A 29 7.05 -30.79 36.73
CA PHE A 29 7.49 -32.20 36.75
C PHE A 29 8.84 -32.38 37.46
N VAL A 30 9.63 -31.32 37.57
CA VAL A 30 10.92 -31.34 38.26
C VAL A 30 10.75 -30.69 39.64
N ASP A 31 10.51 -31.51 40.66
CA ASP A 31 10.25 -31.11 42.08
C ASP A 31 11.32 -30.18 42.70
N ARG A 32 12.44 -29.94 42.00
CA ARG A 32 13.54 -29.07 42.44
C ARG A 32 13.28 -27.58 42.24
N PHE A 33 12.19 -27.19 41.55
CA PHE A 33 11.96 -25.80 41.10
C PHE A 33 10.60 -25.20 41.50
N ASP A 34 9.99 -25.64 42.60
CA ASP A 34 8.65 -25.19 43.03
C ASP A 34 8.52 -23.66 43.21
N GLU A 35 9.52 -23.00 43.81
CA GLU A 35 9.51 -21.53 43.98
C GLU A 35 9.47 -20.78 42.64
N LEU A 36 10.25 -21.25 41.67
CA LEU A 36 10.30 -20.68 40.31
C LEU A 36 9.00 -20.95 39.54
N TYR A 37 8.38 -22.12 39.75
CA TYR A 37 7.07 -22.43 39.16
C TYR A 37 5.99 -21.48 39.67
N VAL A 38 5.91 -21.23 40.98
CA VAL A 38 4.93 -20.29 41.56
C VAL A 38 5.16 -18.88 41.02
N LEU A 39 6.41 -18.40 41.00
CA LEU A 39 6.74 -17.07 40.47
C LEU A 39 6.34 -16.91 39.00
N LEU A 40 6.67 -17.89 38.15
CA LEU A 40 6.30 -17.84 36.73
C LEU A 40 4.78 -17.91 36.57
N LYS A 41 4.12 -18.88 37.21
CA LYS A 41 2.67 -19.04 37.17
C LYS A 41 1.94 -17.73 37.54
N ASP A 42 2.36 -17.08 38.62
CA ASP A 42 1.76 -15.82 39.07
C ASP A 42 2.07 -14.66 38.10
N GLY A 43 3.22 -14.72 37.43
CA GLY A 43 3.61 -13.83 36.33
C GLY A 43 2.98 -14.11 34.97
N ALA A 44 2.12 -15.13 34.82
CA ALA A 44 1.57 -15.55 33.53
C ALA A 44 0.78 -14.43 32.82
N ILE A 45 0.14 -13.53 33.59
CA ILE A 45 -0.56 -12.37 33.04
C ILE A 45 0.42 -11.43 32.32
N PHE A 46 1.62 -11.21 32.87
CA PHE A 46 2.62 -10.35 32.22
C PHE A 46 3.21 -11.00 30.97
N VAL A 47 3.50 -12.31 31.02
CA VAL A 47 4.02 -13.06 29.88
C VAL A 47 2.99 -13.13 28.75
N SER A 48 1.70 -13.21 29.07
CA SER A 48 0.63 -13.17 28.07
C SER A 48 0.34 -11.76 27.54
N ALA A 49 0.44 -10.73 28.39
CA ALA A 49 0.15 -9.35 28.00
C ALA A 49 1.14 -8.81 26.95
N VAL A 50 2.44 -9.14 27.04
CA VAL A 50 3.46 -8.57 26.15
C VAL A 50 3.26 -8.95 24.68
N PRO A 51 3.14 -10.25 24.30
CA PRO A 51 2.90 -10.61 22.91
C PRO A 51 1.52 -10.16 22.42
N ALA A 52 0.51 -10.14 23.29
CA ALA A 52 -0.83 -9.62 22.96
C ALA A 52 -0.81 -8.12 22.61
N ALA A 53 -0.12 -7.31 23.42
CA ALA A 53 0.05 -5.89 23.17
C ALA A 53 0.84 -5.64 21.88
N TRP A 54 1.90 -6.41 21.64
CA TRP A 54 2.68 -6.32 20.41
C TRP A 54 1.87 -6.67 19.17
N LEU A 55 1.07 -7.73 19.22
CA LEU A 55 0.16 -8.10 18.13
C LEU A 55 -0.87 -7.00 17.89
N THR A 56 -1.46 -6.44 18.93
CA THR A 56 -2.39 -5.31 18.82
C THR A 56 -1.74 -4.14 18.08
N ALA A 57 -0.52 -3.75 18.47
CA ALA A 57 0.22 -2.69 17.78
C ALA A 57 0.51 -3.03 16.30
N CYS A 58 0.84 -4.29 16.02
CA CYS A 58 1.06 -4.79 14.66
C CYS A 58 -0.22 -4.71 13.79
N PHE A 59 -1.37 -5.11 14.35
CA PHE A 59 -2.66 -5.03 13.67
C PHE A 59 -3.06 -3.57 13.43
N GLN A 60 -2.94 -2.70 14.44
CA GLN A 60 -3.22 -1.27 14.30
C GLN A 60 -2.40 -0.63 13.16
N ARG A 61 -1.09 -0.91 13.10
CA ARG A 61 -0.23 -0.44 12.01
C ARG A 61 -0.65 -0.95 10.63
N ARG A 62 -1.12 -2.21 10.52
CA ARG A 62 -1.60 -2.76 9.25
C ARG A 62 -2.93 -2.13 8.84
N THR A 63 -3.85 -1.93 9.77
CA THR A 63 -5.13 -1.28 9.51
C THR A 63 -4.94 0.15 9.03
N SER A 64 -4.14 0.95 9.74
CA SER A 64 -3.85 2.33 9.35
C SER A 64 -3.19 2.42 7.96
N PHE A 65 -2.27 1.52 7.64
CA PHE A 65 -1.70 1.44 6.30
C PHE A 65 -2.75 1.11 5.22
N LEU A 66 -3.67 0.18 5.48
CA LEU A 66 -4.72 -0.18 4.52
C LEU A 66 -5.72 0.95 4.32
N GLU A 67 -6.01 1.74 5.36
CA GLU A 67 -6.84 2.94 5.27
C GLU A 67 -6.17 3.99 4.38
N GLN A 68 -4.91 4.34 4.67
CA GLN A 68 -4.13 5.27 3.84
C GLN A 68 -4.06 4.80 2.38
N LEU A 69 -3.90 3.50 2.15
CA LEU A 69 -3.87 2.94 0.81
C LEU A 69 -5.21 3.10 0.07
N ARG A 70 -6.36 2.98 0.77
CA ARG A 70 -7.69 3.21 0.18
C ARG A 70 -7.88 4.66 -0.22
N ASP A 71 -7.47 5.58 0.65
CA ASP A 71 -7.56 7.02 0.37
C ASP A 71 -6.68 7.39 -0.82
N LEU A 72 -5.43 6.90 -0.83
CA LEU A 72 -4.50 7.07 -1.94
C LEU A 72 -5.05 6.51 -3.26
N TRP A 73 -5.68 5.33 -3.21
CA TRP A 73 -6.33 4.73 -4.38
C TRP A 73 -7.45 5.62 -4.93
N SER A 74 -8.30 6.16 -4.05
CA SER A 74 -9.39 7.06 -4.45
C SER A 74 -8.84 8.33 -5.13
N GLN A 75 -7.85 8.98 -4.50
CA GLN A 75 -7.21 10.17 -5.04
C GLN A 75 -6.51 9.91 -6.38
N LEU A 76 -5.85 8.75 -6.51
CA LEU A 76 -5.21 8.35 -7.76
C LEU A 76 -6.22 8.13 -8.88
N VAL A 77 -7.33 7.43 -8.59
CA VAL A 77 -8.39 7.23 -9.58
C VAL A 77 -8.91 8.57 -10.05
N ASP A 78 -9.22 9.48 -9.13
CA ASP A 78 -9.71 10.83 -9.43
C ASP A 78 -8.71 11.62 -10.31
N ALA A 79 -7.43 11.67 -9.91
CA ALA A 79 -6.40 12.38 -10.68
C ALA A 79 -6.20 11.80 -12.09
N VAL A 80 -6.21 10.47 -12.24
CA VAL A 80 -6.10 9.82 -13.56
C VAL A 80 -7.35 10.03 -14.40
N GLN A 81 -8.56 9.99 -13.80
CA GLN A 81 -9.78 10.28 -14.54
C GLN A 81 -9.78 11.73 -15.02
N GLU A 82 -9.39 12.70 -14.19
CA GLU A 82 -9.26 14.09 -14.62
C GLU A 82 -8.22 14.27 -15.72
N ALA A 83 -7.07 13.58 -15.62
CA ALA A 83 -6.08 13.56 -16.69
C ALA A 83 -6.66 13.04 -18.02
N VAL A 84 -7.45 11.96 -17.98
CA VAL A 84 -8.15 11.45 -19.16
C VAL A 84 -9.16 12.47 -19.68
N GLN A 85 -10.01 13.05 -18.82
CA GLN A 85 -11.02 14.04 -19.22
C GLN A 85 -10.37 15.29 -19.82
N TYR A 86 -9.22 15.72 -19.31
CA TYR A 86 -8.46 16.83 -19.86
C TYR A 86 -8.11 16.62 -21.33
N THR A 87 -7.79 15.39 -21.74
CA THR A 87 -7.49 15.06 -23.14
C THR A 87 -8.71 15.12 -24.07
N HIS A 88 -9.93 15.30 -23.55
CA HIS A 88 -11.14 15.48 -24.36
C HIS A 88 -11.48 16.94 -24.61
N LEU A 89 -10.81 17.89 -23.94
CA LEU A 89 -11.07 19.31 -24.10
C LEU A 89 -10.48 19.81 -25.42
N GLU A 90 -11.25 20.59 -26.18
CA GLU A 90 -10.78 21.19 -27.44
C GLU A 90 -9.91 22.42 -27.20
N ALA A 91 -10.27 23.25 -26.21
CA ALA A 91 -9.56 24.47 -25.85
C ALA A 91 -9.42 24.59 -24.33
N PRO A 92 -8.53 23.79 -23.71
CA PRO A 92 -8.38 23.79 -22.26
C PRO A 92 -7.77 25.11 -21.75
N THR A 93 -8.35 25.62 -20.68
CA THR A 93 -7.87 26.82 -19.98
C THR A 93 -6.65 26.51 -19.11
N GLN A 94 -5.87 27.55 -18.78
CA GLN A 94 -4.76 27.43 -17.83
C GLN A 94 -5.23 26.93 -16.45
N ALA A 95 -6.43 27.34 -16.00
CA ALA A 95 -6.98 26.91 -14.72
C ALA A 95 -7.29 25.40 -14.70
N GLN A 96 -7.85 24.86 -15.80
CA GLN A 96 -8.09 23.43 -15.95
C GLN A 96 -6.77 22.65 -15.97
N TYR A 97 -5.78 23.13 -16.73
CA TYR A 97 -4.43 22.54 -16.76
C TYR A 97 -3.79 22.49 -15.37
N ALA A 98 -3.77 23.63 -14.67
CA ALA A 98 -3.18 23.74 -13.34
C ALA A 98 -3.88 22.82 -12.33
N THR A 99 -5.20 22.63 -12.45
CA THR A 99 -5.96 21.72 -11.60
C THR A 99 -5.50 20.27 -11.78
N VAL A 100 -5.44 19.79 -13.03
CA VAL A 100 -5.03 18.42 -13.35
C VAL A 100 -3.58 18.17 -12.93
N MET A 101 -2.68 19.10 -13.28
CA MET A 101 -1.26 18.99 -12.92
C MET A 101 -1.04 19.01 -11.41
N LYS A 102 -1.79 19.83 -10.68
CA LYS A 102 -1.76 19.85 -9.21
C LYS A 102 -2.22 18.50 -8.65
N LYS A 103 -3.34 17.94 -9.12
CA LYS A 103 -3.84 16.64 -8.62
C LYS A 103 -2.83 15.52 -8.86
N LEU A 104 -2.26 15.45 -10.06
CA LEU A 104 -1.23 14.46 -10.39
C LEU A 104 0.02 14.65 -9.50
N SER A 105 0.47 15.88 -9.28
CA SER A 105 1.61 16.17 -8.40
C SER A 105 1.36 15.75 -6.95
N VAL A 106 0.18 16.07 -6.41
CA VAL A 106 -0.20 15.67 -5.05
C VAL A 106 -0.19 14.16 -4.93
N VAL A 107 -0.81 13.45 -5.87
CA VAL A 107 -0.82 11.99 -5.87
C VAL A 107 0.60 11.43 -5.95
N ILE A 108 1.46 11.98 -6.79
CA ILE A 108 2.88 11.58 -6.87
C ILE A 108 3.55 11.69 -5.49
N ASP A 109 3.41 12.81 -4.80
CA ASP A 109 4.05 13.00 -3.49
C ASP A 109 3.45 12.10 -2.40
N GLU A 110 2.13 11.88 -2.41
CA GLU A 110 1.47 10.93 -1.50
C GLU A 110 1.94 9.49 -1.75
N PHE A 111 2.20 9.10 -2.99
CA PHE A 111 2.80 7.80 -3.28
C PHE A 111 4.19 7.64 -2.67
N ARG A 112 5.00 8.72 -2.64
CA ARG A 112 6.34 8.72 -2.01
C ARG A 112 6.27 8.72 -0.49
N SER A 113 5.20 9.24 0.10
CA SER A 113 5.02 9.22 1.55
C SER A 113 4.67 7.82 2.05
N VAL A 114 3.89 7.06 1.27
CA VAL A 114 3.44 5.70 1.62
C VAL A 114 4.44 4.61 1.21
N PHE A 115 5.08 4.75 0.04
CA PHE A 115 6.00 3.76 -0.51
C PHE A 115 7.43 4.30 -0.60
N ARG A 116 8.41 3.46 -0.23
CA ARG A 116 9.83 3.77 -0.42
C ARG A 116 10.19 3.74 -1.90
N ASN A 117 11.12 4.61 -2.30
CA ASN A 117 11.70 4.58 -3.64
C ASN A 117 12.44 3.25 -3.87
N LEU A 118 12.43 2.73 -5.10
CA LEU A 118 12.97 1.41 -5.40
C LEU A 118 14.50 1.35 -5.19
N ASP A 119 15.22 2.43 -5.52
CA ASP A 119 16.69 2.54 -5.34
C ASP A 119 17.15 2.83 -3.90
N GLU A 120 16.24 3.08 -2.95
CA GLU A 120 16.64 3.16 -1.52
C GLU A 120 17.07 1.78 -0.98
N ALA A 121 16.61 0.70 -1.62
CA ALA A 121 17.12 -0.65 -1.42
C ALA A 121 18.03 -0.97 -2.61
N ARG A 122 19.32 -1.23 -2.38
CA ARG A 122 20.35 -1.55 -3.40
C ARG A 122 20.10 -2.85 -4.20
N ASP A 123 18.87 -3.35 -4.22
CA ASP A 123 18.53 -4.71 -4.62
C ASP A 123 18.12 -4.85 -6.11
N ALA A 124 17.92 -3.75 -6.85
CA ALA A 124 17.59 -3.81 -8.28
C ALA A 124 18.11 -2.58 -9.08
N PRO A 125 19.20 -2.70 -9.85
CA PRO A 125 19.77 -1.57 -10.61
C PRO A 125 18.91 -1.09 -11.79
N ASP A 126 17.88 -1.83 -12.20
CA ASP A 126 16.95 -1.48 -13.28
C ASP A 126 15.56 -1.04 -12.78
N SER A 127 15.37 -0.92 -11.47
CA SER A 127 14.11 -0.44 -10.90
C SER A 127 14.14 1.08 -10.81
N GLY A 128 13.27 1.79 -11.55
CA GLY A 128 13.29 3.25 -11.62
C GLY A 128 13.27 3.97 -10.26
N TYR A 129 13.65 5.25 -10.27
CA TYR A 129 13.82 6.07 -9.07
C TYR A 129 12.53 6.34 -8.27
N PHE A 130 11.35 6.00 -8.82
CA PHE A 130 10.04 6.26 -8.22
C PHE A 130 9.26 4.96 -7.95
N PRO A 131 8.50 4.85 -6.83
CA PRO A 131 7.79 3.62 -6.47
C PRO A 131 6.85 3.11 -7.57
N PHE A 132 6.25 4.04 -8.33
CA PHE A 132 5.33 3.77 -9.43
C PHE A 132 5.52 4.72 -10.63
N GLU A 133 6.49 4.43 -11.49
CA GLU A 133 6.88 5.31 -12.63
C GLU A 133 5.72 5.69 -13.56
N SER A 134 4.69 4.84 -13.68
CA SER A 134 3.52 5.12 -14.52
C SER A 134 2.81 6.44 -14.17
N ILE A 135 2.74 6.82 -12.89
CA ILE A 135 2.06 8.06 -12.47
C ILE A 135 2.86 9.27 -12.94
N ARG A 136 4.18 9.21 -12.77
CA ARG A 136 5.10 10.24 -13.24
C ARG A 136 5.06 10.39 -14.76
N ALA A 137 5.00 9.27 -15.49
CA ALA A 137 4.85 9.29 -16.94
C ALA A 137 3.53 9.96 -17.37
N ILE A 138 2.41 9.68 -16.69
CA ILE A 138 1.12 10.36 -16.93
C ILE A 138 1.26 11.88 -16.70
N TYR A 139 1.91 12.30 -15.61
CA TYR A 139 2.18 13.72 -15.35
C TYR A 139 2.92 14.40 -16.49
N HIS A 140 3.99 13.78 -17.01
CA HIS A 140 4.75 14.33 -18.13
C HIS A 140 3.93 14.37 -19.43
N LEU A 141 3.16 13.31 -19.72
CA LEU A 141 2.29 13.27 -20.90
C LEU A 141 1.22 14.37 -20.92
N ILE A 142 0.59 14.65 -19.77
CA ILE A 142 -0.37 15.76 -19.64
C ILE A 142 0.37 17.10 -19.68
N GLY A 143 1.53 17.20 -19.04
CA GLY A 143 2.38 18.38 -19.10
C GLY A 143 2.71 18.79 -20.52
N ASP A 144 3.09 17.82 -21.35
CA ASP A 144 3.48 18.00 -22.76
C ASP A 144 2.33 18.40 -23.68
N LEU A 145 1.07 18.10 -23.31
CA LEU A 145 -0.10 18.55 -24.05
C LEU A 145 -0.29 20.07 -23.98
N GLY A 146 0.20 20.71 -22.91
CA GLY A 146 0.08 22.16 -22.73
C GLY A 146 -1.36 22.64 -22.52
N TYR A 147 -1.60 23.93 -22.72
CA TYR A 147 -2.92 24.57 -22.55
C TYR A 147 -3.09 25.79 -23.47
N GLY A 148 -4.33 26.26 -23.64
CA GLY A 148 -4.65 27.44 -24.45
C GLY A 148 -4.10 27.33 -25.87
N ALA A 149 -3.41 28.38 -26.34
CA ALA A 149 -2.80 28.41 -27.68
C ALA A 149 -1.67 27.40 -27.88
N THR A 150 -1.08 26.88 -26.80
CA THR A 150 -0.01 25.88 -26.85
C THR A 150 -0.54 24.44 -26.78
N PHE A 151 -1.86 24.27 -26.68
CA PHE A 151 -2.48 22.96 -26.55
C PHE A 151 -2.34 22.14 -27.84
N LYS A 152 -1.80 20.92 -27.71
CA LYS A 152 -1.55 20.00 -28.82
C LYS A 152 -2.76 19.08 -29.05
N ALA A 153 -3.83 19.63 -29.61
CA ALA A 153 -5.08 18.90 -29.83
C ALA A 153 -4.92 17.66 -30.72
N ASP A 154 -4.01 17.71 -31.69
CA ASP A 154 -3.65 16.60 -32.58
C ASP A 154 -3.11 15.38 -31.83
N ARG A 155 -2.42 15.61 -30.69
CA ARG A 155 -1.85 14.55 -29.86
C ARG A 155 -2.77 14.07 -28.76
N ALA A 156 -3.85 14.78 -28.47
CA ALA A 156 -4.72 14.51 -27.33
C ALA A 156 -5.30 13.08 -27.35
N ALA A 157 -5.70 12.58 -28.52
CA ALA A 157 -6.22 11.21 -28.67
C ALA A 157 -5.15 10.14 -28.40
N ALA A 158 -3.92 10.34 -28.88
CA ALA A 158 -2.81 9.42 -28.64
C ALA A 158 -2.40 9.44 -27.16
N THR A 159 -2.23 10.63 -26.58
CA THR A 159 -1.93 10.79 -25.15
C THR A 159 -2.96 10.11 -24.27
N ARG A 160 -4.25 10.18 -24.61
CA ARG A 160 -5.31 9.48 -23.88
C ARG A 160 -5.10 7.97 -23.84
N GLN A 161 -4.75 7.37 -24.98
CA GLN A 161 -4.49 5.93 -25.05
C GLN A 161 -3.29 5.54 -24.18
N ASP A 162 -2.22 6.34 -24.23
CA ASP A 162 -1.03 6.13 -23.41
C ASP A 162 -1.33 6.24 -21.91
N VAL A 163 -2.09 7.26 -21.49
CA VAL A 163 -2.54 7.45 -20.10
C VAL A 163 -3.36 6.24 -19.64
N ILE A 164 -4.31 5.76 -20.46
CA ILE A 164 -5.11 4.57 -20.13
C ILE A 164 -4.23 3.32 -20.01
N GLN A 165 -3.22 3.17 -20.88
CA GLN A 165 -2.31 2.04 -20.83
C GLN A 165 -1.44 2.08 -19.56
N LEU A 166 -0.87 3.23 -19.23
CA LEU A 166 -0.08 3.45 -18.02
C LEU A 166 -0.93 3.22 -16.77
N TRP A 167 -2.18 3.67 -16.77
CA TRP A 167 -3.14 3.40 -15.71
C TRP A 167 -3.39 1.91 -15.50
N ARG A 168 -3.62 1.16 -16.58
CA ARG A 168 -3.80 -0.30 -16.52
C ARG A 168 -2.56 -1.00 -15.96
N ARG A 169 -1.35 -0.56 -16.34
CA ARG A 169 -0.08 -1.09 -15.83
C ARG A 169 0.09 -0.80 -14.33
N LEU A 170 -0.24 0.41 -13.89
CA LEU A 170 -0.17 0.85 -12.49
C LEU A 170 -1.17 0.14 -11.58
N ARG A 171 -2.38 -0.08 -12.07
CA ARG A 171 -3.49 -0.64 -11.29
C ARG A 171 -3.15 -2.01 -10.71
N GLN A 172 -2.53 -2.88 -11.49
CA GLN A 172 -2.23 -4.25 -11.05
C GLN A 172 -1.31 -4.35 -9.83
N PRO A 173 -0.09 -3.77 -9.82
CA PRO A 173 0.80 -3.84 -8.67
C PRO A 173 0.18 -3.18 -7.44
N LEU A 174 -0.48 -2.02 -7.60
CA LEU A 174 -1.13 -1.35 -6.48
C LEU A 174 -2.27 -2.17 -5.87
N LEU A 175 -3.09 -2.82 -6.70
CA LEU A 175 -4.17 -3.69 -6.24
C LEU A 175 -3.69 -4.97 -5.53
N ARG A 176 -2.44 -5.38 -5.75
CA ARG A 176 -1.82 -6.50 -5.01
C ARG A 176 -1.50 -6.10 -3.57
N GLU A 177 -1.17 -4.84 -3.30
CA GLU A 177 -0.87 -4.34 -1.95
C GLU A 177 -2.07 -4.38 -0.98
N PHE A 178 -3.30 -4.31 -1.54
CA PHE A 178 -4.54 -4.38 -0.78
C PHE A 178 -4.87 -5.77 -0.21
N ASP A 179 -4.19 -6.85 -0.64
CA ASP A 179 -4.45 -8.23 -0.16
C ASP A 179 -5.95 -8.62 -0.16
N ARG A 180 -6.69 -8.27 -1.21
CA ARG A 180 -8.16 -8.40 -1.26
C ARG A 180 -8.60 -9.85 -1.35
N GLN A 181 -9.68 -10.19 -0.66
CA GLN A 181 -10.35 -11.48 -0.82
C GLN A 181 -11.05 -11.56 -2.18
N LYS A 182 -11.10 -12.77 -2.76
CA LYS A 182 -11.88 -13.00 -3.98
C LYS A 182 -13.37 -12.99 -3.63
N PRO A 183 -14.22 -12.31 -4.42
CA PRO A 183 -15.66 -12.36 -4.22
C PRO A 183 -16.19 -13.79 -4.43
N SER A 184 -17.20 -14.18 -3.64
CA SER A 184 -17.83 -15.51 -3.73
C SER A 184 -18.85 -15.63 -4.87
N ARG A 185 -19.36 -14.50 -5.37
CA ARG A 185 -20.27 -14.41 -6.51
C ARG A 185 -19.77 -13.31 -7.44
N THR A 186 -19.78 -13.57 -8.73
CA THR A 186 -19.27 -12.65 -9.77
C THR A 186 -20.37 -12.27 -10.74
N ASP A 187 -20.42 -10.99 -11.09
CA ASP A 187 -21.24 -10.41 -12.15
C ASP A 187 -20.44 -10.37 -13.47
N ILE A 188 -20.40 -11.49 -14.18
CA ILE A 188 -19.70 -11.56 -15.47
C ILE A 188 -20.62 -10.97 -16.54
N VAL A 189 -20.28 -9.79 -17.06
CA VAL A 189 -20.85 -9.28 -18.31
C VAL A 189 -20.10 -9.96 -19.45
N THR A 190 -20.75 -10.92 -20.11
CA THR A 190 -20.21 -11.53 -21.34
C THR A 190 -20.17 -10.46 -22.43
N ALA A 191 -18.96 -10.20 -22.95
CA ALA A 191 -18.73 -9.31 -24.09
C ALA A 191 -19.15 -9.99 -25.39
#